data_AF-A0A6V7ITC9-F1
#
_entry.id   AF-A0A6V7ITC9-F1
#
_cell.length_a   1.000
_cell.length_b   1.000
_cell.length_c   1.000
_cell.angle_alpha   90.00
_cell.angle_beta   90.00
_cell.angle_gamma   90.00
#
_symmetry.space_group_name_H-M   'P 1'
#
loop_
_entity.id
_entity.type
_entity.pdbx_description
1 polymer ?
#
loop_
_entity_poly.entity_id
_entity_poly.type
_entity_poly.pdbx_seq_one_letter_code
_entity_poly.pdbx_strand_id
1 'polypeptide(L)'
;NSTLVSQFKTGLINDLKPESYFKYHSDTLKSLANYLKNATDKKFHSIPSKLLNVSEDFKSKLLTMYNINHDEFAVINHGDAWYNNFMFKDDEDGKTNDTRF
;
A
#
# COMPACT_ATOMS: atom_id res chain seq x y z
N ASN A 1 10.48 -28.46 10.70
CA ASN A 1 11.07 -27.12 10.83
C ASN A 1 10.04 -26.07 10.47
N SER A 2 9.38 -25.45 11.46
CA SER A 2 8.55 -24.28 11.19
C SER A 2 9.43 -23.04 11.18
N THR A 3 9.49 -22.34 10.04
CA THR A 3 10.14 -21.03 9.93
C THR A 3 9.24 -19.97 10.60
N LEU A 4 9.80 -18.85 11.06
CA LEU A 4 9.02 -17.73 11.62
C LEU A 4 7.83 -17.34 10.73
N VAL A 5 8.03 -17.32 9.41
CA VAL A 5 7.01 -17.01 8.40
C VAL A 5 5.80 -17.95 8.51
N SER A 6 5.99 -19.24 8.78
CA SER A 6 4.92 -20.24 8.85
C SER A 6 3.94 -20.07 10.04
N GLN A 7 4.29 -19.20 10.99
CA GLN A 7 3.42 -18.82 12.11
C GLN A 7 2.30 -17.88 11.67
N PHE A 8 2.50 -17.10 10.59
CA PHE A 8 1.49 -16.19 10.06
C PHE A 8 0.53 -16.96 9.14
N LYS A 9 -0.77 -16.86 9.44
CA LYS A 9 -1.83 -17.54 8.67
C LYS A 9 -2.54 -16.63 7.67
N THR A 10 -2.37 -15.32 7.82
CA THR A 10 -2.98 -14.31 6.94
C THR A 10 -1.98 -13.18 6.69
N GLY A 11 -2.14 -12.49 5.55
CA GLY A 11 -1.42 -11.25 5.28
C GLY A 11 -1.98 -10.06 6.07
N LEU A 12 -1.28 -8.93 5.99
CA LEU A 12 -1.64 -7.67 6.68
C LEU A 12 -3.10 -7.25 6.39
N ILE A 13 -3.50 -7.35 5.13
CA ILE A 13 -4.89 -7.20 4.69
C ILE A 13 -5.41 -8.57 4.28
N ASN A 14 -6.59 -8.92 4.78
CA ASN A 14 -7.23 -10.19 4.54
C ASN A 14 -8.76 -10.04 4.65
N ASP A 15 -9.47 -11.13 4.40
CA ASP A 15 -10.93 -11.22 4.37
C ASP A 15 -11.59 -11.09 5.75
N LEU A 16 -10.82 -11.16 6.85
CA LEU A 16 -11.32 -10.91 8.20
C LEU A 16 -11.55 -9.40 8.47
N LYS A 17 -11.07 -8.51 7.60
CA LYS A 17 -11.34 -7.07 7.71
C LYS A 17 -12.83 -6.80 7.42
N PRO A 18 -13.49 -5.92 8.19
CA PRO A 18 -14.89 -5.61 7.96
C PRO A 18 -15.10 -4.92 6.61
N GLU A 19 -16.24 -5.14 5.97
CA GLU A 19 -16.56 -4.53 4.66
C GLU A 19 -16.45 -2.99 4.70
N SER A 20 -16.77 -2.39 5.84
CA SER A 20 -16.64 -0.94 6.07
C SER A 20 -15.22 -0.42 5.88
N TYR A 21 -14.19 -1.24 6.18
CA TYR A 21 -12.79 -0.88 5.95
C TYR A 21 -12.53 -0.68 4.44
N PHE A 22 -12.93 -1.64 3.62
CA PHE A 22 -12.74 -1.56 2.17
C PHE A 22 -13.59 -0.46 1.55
N LYS A 23 -14.84 -0.31 2.02
CA LYS A 23 -15.74 0.74 1.55
C LYS A 23 -15.19 2.14 1.85
N TYR A 24 -14.69 2.37 3.06
CA TYR A 24 -14.10 3.65 3.45
C TYR A 24 -12.95 4.05 2.51
N HIS A 25 -12.03 3.13 2.21
CA HIS A 25 -10.92 3.40 1.31
C HIS A 25 -11.37 3.61 -0.14
N SER A 26 -12.30 2.79 -0.65
CA SER A 26 -12.88 2.96 -1.98
C SER A 26 -13.57 4.33 -2.13
N ASP A 27 -14.43 4.71 -1.17
CA ASP A 27 -15.12 5.99 -1.16
C ASP A 27 -14.15 7.17 -1.07
N THR A 28 -13.06 7.01 -0.30
CA THR A 28 -12.01 8.02 -0.19
C THR A 28 -11.32 8.26 -1.54
N LEU A 29 -10.98 7.19 -2.27
CA LEU A 29 -10.40 7.29 -3.62
C LEU A 29 -11.39 7.93 -4.61
N LYS A 30 -12.68 7.58 -4.56
CA LYS A 30 -13.73 8.20 -5.37
C LYS A 30 -13.86 9.70 -5.09
N SER A 31 -13.86 10.07 -3.81
CA SER A 31 -13.96 11.45 -3.35
C SER A 31 -12.77 12.28 -3.82
N LEU A 32 -11.55 11.74 -3.68
CA LEU A 32 -10.33 12.38 -4.17
C LEU A 32 -10.35 12.52 -5.70
N ALA A 33 -10.78 11.49 -6.43
CA ALA A 33 -10.90 11.56 -7.88
C ALA A 33 -11.85 12.68 -8.33
N ASN A 34 -13.02 12.80 -7.69
CA ASN A 34 -14.00 13.83 -7.99
C ASN A 34 -13.49 15.24 -7.66
N TYR A 35 -12.76 15.40 -6.56
CA TYR A 35 -12.08 16.65 -6.24
C TYR A 35 -11.07 17.03 -7.34
N LEU A 36 -10.23 16.08 -7.75
CA LEU A 36 -9.17 16.32 -8.74
C LEU A 36 -9.69 16.55 -10.17
N LYS A 37 -10.90 16.10 -10.52
CA LYS A 37 -11.52 16.42 -11.83
C LYS A 37 -11.68 17.92 -12.06
N ASN A 38 -11.92 18.67 -10.98
CA ASN A 38 -12.14 20.11 -11.02
C ASN A 38 -10.87 20.91 -10.70
N ALA A 39 -9.73 20.24 -10.48
CA ALA A 39 -8.47 20.91 -10.21
C ALA A 39 -8.01 21.67 -11.45
N THR A 40 -7.60 22.92 -11.28
CA THR A 40 -7.15 23.81 -12.37
C THR A 40 -5.77 23.43 -12.92
N ASP A 41 -5.00 22.66 -12.15
CA ASP A 41 -3.66 22.25 -12.52
C ASP A 41 -3.68 21.02 -13.44
N LYS A 42 -3.24 21.23 -14.68
CA LYS A 42 -3.22 20.22 -15.74
C LYS A 42 -2.42 18.96 -15.37
N LYS A 43 -1.48 19.04 -14.42
CA LYS A 43 -0.73 17.87 -13.96
C LYS A 43 -1.62 16.78 -13.36
N PHE A 44 -2.80 17.15 -12.87
CA PHE A 44 -3.72 16.23 -12.24
C PHE A 44 -4.72 15.60 -13.21
N HIS A 45 -4.85 16.06 -14.47
CA HIS A 45 -5.91 15.62 -15.38
C HIS A 45 -5.95 14.10 -15.65
N SER A 46 -4.82 13.39 -15.56
CA SER A 46 -4.77 11.93 -15.77
C SER A 46 -5.03 11.09 -14.51
N ILE A 47 -5.01 11.72 -13.34
CA ILE A 47 -5.09 11.03 -12.03
C ILE A 47 -6.53 10.59 -11.68
N PRO A 48 -7.59 11.41 -11.89
CA PRO A 48 -8.96 11.04 -11.54
C PRO A 48 -9.39 9.70 -12.12
N SER A 49 -9.15 9.44 -13.40
CA SER A 49 -9.55 8.18 -14.05
C SER A 49 -8.85 6.98 -13.43
N LYS A 50 -7.56 7.11 -13.07
CA LYS A 50 -6.82 6.04 -12.39
C LYS A 50 -7.39 5.77 -10.99
N LEU A 51 -7.66 6.82 -10.22
CA LEU A 51 -8.24 6.68 -8.87
C LEU A 51 -9.62 6.02 -8.91
N LEU A 52 -10.48 6.40 -9.87
CA LEU A 52 -11.78 5.76 -10.06
C LEU A 52 -11.63 4.27 -10.40
N ASN A 53 -10.77 3.94 -11.37
CA ASN A 53 -10.53 2.55 -11.77
C ASN A 53 -9.97 1.69 -10.62
N VAL A 54 -9.16 2.25 -9.74
CA VAL A 54 -8.68 1.54 -8.54
C VAL A 54 -9.79 1.42 -7.50
N SER A 55 -10.65 2.43 -7.35
CA SER A 55 -11.70 2.43 -6.34
C SER A 55 -12.77 1.37 -6.55
N GLU A 56 -13.14 1.06 -7.81
CA GLU A 56 -14.18 0.06 -8.10
C GLU A 56 -13.77 -1.35 -7.68
N ASP A 57 -12.50 -1.72 -7.92
CA ASP A 57 -11.96 -3.05 -7.61
C ASP A 57 -11.01 -3.01 -6.40
N PHE A 58 -11.14 -2.00 -5.52
CA PHE A 58 -10.16 -1.76 -4.45
C PHE A 58 -9.98 -2.99 -3.55
N LYS A 59 -11.11 -3.56 -3.09
CA LYS A 59 -11.11 -4.73 -2.21
C LYS A 59 -10.44 -5.94 -2.86
N SER A 60 -10.86 -6.29 -4.07
CA SER A 60 -10.34 -7.49 -4.75
C SER A 60 -8.84 -7.36 -5.02
N LYS A 61 -8.38 -6.21 -5.53
CA LYS A 61 -6.96 -5.93 -5.74
C LYS A 61 -6.15 -6.03 -4.45
N LEU A 62 -6.64 -5.43 -3.36
CA LEU A 62 -5.94 -5.44 -2.08
C LEU A 62 -5.88 -6.83 -1.46
N LEU A 63 -6.97 -7.60 -1.52
CA LEU A 63 -6.98 -8.99 -1.05
C LEU A 63 -6.04 -9.87 -1.89
N THR A 64 -6.00 -9.70 -3.20
CA THR A 64 -5.05 -10.42 -4.07
C THR A 64 -3.60 -10.09 -3.72
N MET A 65 -3.28 -8.82 -3.46
CA MET A 65 -1.91 -8.38 -3.13
C MET A 65 -1.39 -8.94 -1.80
N TYR A 66 -2.26 -9.11 -0.81
CA TYR A 66 -1.88 -9.57 0.53
C TYR A 66 -2.20 -11.05 0.79
N ASN A 67 -2.78 -11.76 -0.17
CA ASN A 67 -3.02 -13.19 -0.04
C ASN A 67 -1.69 -13.94 0.00
N ILE A 68 -1.54 -14.85 0.96
CA ILE A 68 -0.36 -15.70 1.07
C ILE A 68 -0.44 -16.78 0.01
N ASN A 69 0.52 -16.81 -0.92
CA ASN A 69 0.70 -17.92 -1.85
C ASN A 69 1.66 -18.96 -1.24
N HIS A 70 1.14 -20.13 -0.88
CA HIS A 70 1.92 -21.19 -0.25
C HIS A 70 2.85 -21.95 -1.22
N ASP A 71 2.63 -21.80 -2.53
CA ASP A 71 3.47 -22.39 -3.57
C ASP A 71 4.65 -21.49 -3.95
N GLU A 72 4.73 -20.28 -3.37
CA GLU A 72 5.77 -19.29 -3.63
C GLU A 72 6.61 -18.98 -2.38
N PHE A 73 7.72 -18.28 -2.59
CA PHE A 73 8.58 -17.81 -1.50
C PHE A 73 7.90 -16.67 -0.73
N ALA A 74 7.44 -16.96 0.49
CA ALA A 74 6.81 -15.99 1.37
C ALA A 74 7.83 -15.24 2.23
N VAL A 75 7.65 -13.93 2.36
CA VAL A 75 8.44 -13.03 3.20
C VAL A 75 7.55 -12.27 4.19
N ILE A 76 8.12 -11.87 5.32
CA ILE A 76 7.48 -10.90 6.23
C ILE A 76 7.91 -9.51 5.79
N ASN A 77 6.93 -8.71 5.36
CA ASN A 77 7.15 -7.33 4.95
C ASN A 77 6.87 -6.38 6.14
N HIS A 78 7.53 -5.23 6.18
CA HIS A 78 7.33 -4.21 7.22
C HIS A 78 5.87 -3.66 7.25
N GLY A 79 5.20 -3.66 6.10
CA GLY A 79 3.80 -3.17 5.98
C GLY A 79 3.66 -1.66 5.88
N ASP A 80 4.64 -0.90 6.38
CA ASP A 80 4.73 0.56 6.25
C ASP A 80 6.14 0.98 5.81
N ALA A 81 6.56 0.56 4.62
CA ALA A 81 7.89 0.86 4.08
C ALA A 81 7.91 2.25 3.42
N TRP A 82 7.90 3.31 4.23
CA TRP A 82 7.94 4.71 3.78
C TRP A 82 9.16 5.44 4.37
N TYR A 83 9.68 6.49 3.71
CA TYR A 83 10.99 7.11 3.99
C TYR A 83 11.16 7.57 5.45
N ASN A 84 10.07 7.96 6.10
CA ASN A 84 10.06 8.36 7.51
C ASN A 84 10.33 7.19 8.47
N ASN A 85 10.15 5.95 8.00
CA ASN A 85 10.44 4.72 8.72
C ASN A 85 11.81 4.12 8.35
N PHE A 86 12.58 4.81 7.49
CA PHE A 86 13.98 4.47 7.24
C PHE A 86 14.88 5.43 8.00
N MET A 87 15.90 4.89 8.65
CA MET A 87 16.96 5.69 9.27
C MET A 87 18.09 5.85 8.27
N PHE A 88 18.47 7.10 8.00
CA PHE A 88 19.58 7.45 7.12
C PHE A 88 20.78 7.91 7.95
N LYS A 89 21.96 7.46 7.57
CA LYS A 89 23.22 7.97 8.11
C LYS A 89 23.90 8.79 7.00
N ASP A 90 24.20 10.03 7.31
CA ASP A 90 24.92 10.93 6.41
C ASP A 90 26.40 11.01 6.80
N ASP A 91 27.26 11.29 5.83
CA ASP A 91 28.67 11.64 6.03
C ASP A 91 28.85 13.13 6.41
N GLU A 92 30.10 13.55 6.58
CA GLU A 92 30.46 14.93 6.94
C GLU A 92 30.06 15.97 5.87
N ASP A 93 29.89 15.54 4.61
CA ASP A 93 29.44 16.38 3.50
C ASP A 93 27.89 16.42 3.38
N GLY A 94 27.18 15.74 4.29
CA GLY A 94 25.71 15.64 4.28
C GLY A 94 25.16 14.67 3.22
N LYS A 95 25.97 13.73 2.73
CA LYS A 95 25.53 12.70 1.79
C LYS A 95 25.21 11.40 2.52
N THR A 96 24.09 10.80 2.19
CA THR A 96 23.68 9.51 2.75
C THR A 96 24.65 8.39 2.36
N ASN A 97 25.22 7.72 3.35
CA ASN A 97 26.17 6.62 3.17
C ASN A 97 25.71 5.27 3.76
N ASP A 98 24.63 5.25 4.55
CA ASP A 98 24.00 4.02 5.07
C ASP A 98 22.49 4.24 5.28
N THR A 99 21.69 3.19 5.13
CA THR A 99 20.24 3.19 5.31
C THR A 99 19.81 1.94 6.06
N ARG A 100 18.98 2.09 7.10
CA ARG A 100 18.47 0.99 7.93
C ARG A 100 16.95 1.04 8.05
N PHE A 101 16.34 -0.13 8.19
CA PHE A 101 14.92 -0.37 8.39
C PHE A 101 14.69 -1.63 9.23
#